data_AF-A0A2G9TFX2-F1
#
_entry.id   AF-A0A2G9TFX2-F1
#
_cell.length_a   1.000
_cell.length_b   1.000
_cell.length_c   1.000
_cell.angle_alpha   90.00
_cell.angle_beta   90.00
_cell.angle_gamma   90.00
#
_symmetry.space_group_name_H-M   'P 1'
#
loop_
_entity.id
_entity.type
_entity.pdbx_description
1 polymer ?
#
loop_
_entity_poly.entity_id
_entity_poly.type
_entity_poly.pdbx_seq_one_letter_code
_entity_poly.pdbx_strand_id
1 'polypeptide(L)' 'IWEKLPTTVKDEYGEEFKENFKIAWQTGVNLVANPNLDWVVDSYVHALFGYWPRLRYAPGWDAIFCFIPLSLMPTWIQ' A
#
# COMPACT_ATOMS: atom_id res chain seq x y z
N ILE A 1 -5.32 -0.65 17.31
CA ILE A 1 -5.50 -2.11 17.08
C ILE A 1 -4.84 -2.89 18.21
N TRP A 2 -3.53 -2.71 18.44
CA TRP A 2 -2.79 -3.36 19.52
C TRP A 2 -3.50 -3.35 20.88
N GLU A 3 -3.93 -2.19 21.35
CA GLU A 3 -4.58 -2.04 22.67
C GLU A 3 -5.84 -2.88 22.83
N LYS A 4 -6.58 -3.12 21.73
CA LYS A 4 -7.84 -3.87 21.71
C LYS A 4 -7.64 -5.40 21.63
N LEU A 5 -6.41 -5.88 21.50
CA LEU A 5 -6.12 -7.32 21.42
C LEU A 5 -6.25 -8.00 22.80
N PRO A 6 -6.69 -9.28 22.83
CA PRO A 6 -6.63 -10.11 24.03
C PRO A 6 -5.20 -10.18 24.58
N THR A 7 -5.07 -10.28 25.91
CA THR A 7 -3.77 -10.38 26.59
C THR A 7 -2.97 -11.59 26.11
N THR A 8 -3.62 -12.73 25.87
CA THR A 8 -2.97 -13.94 25.35
C THR A 8 -2.23 -13.70 24.04
N VAL A 9 -2.82 -12.90 23.13
CA VAL A 9 -2.21 -12.56 21.84
C VAL A 9 -1.07 -11.57 22.04
N LYS A 10 -1.21 -10.61 22.95
CA LYS A 10 -0.13 -9.65 23.26
C LYS A 10 1.09 -10.36 23.87
N ASP A 11 0.85 -11.35 24.71
CA ASP A 11 1.91 -12.15 25.35
C ASP A 11 2.58 -13.09 24.34
N GLU A 12 1.81 -13.65 23.40
CA GLU A 12 2.34 -14.52 22.35
C GLU A 12 3.25 -13.78 21.37
N TYR A 13 2.84 -12.59 20.89
CA TYR A 13 3.66 -11.78 19.99
C TYR A 13 4.73 -10.98 20.72
N GLY A 14 4.46 -10.55 21.95
CA GLY A 14 5.31 -9.68 22.74
C GLY A 14 5.26 -8.20 22.31
N GLU A 15 5.56 -7.31 23.25
CA GLU A 15 5.66 -5.86 22.96
C GLU A 15 6.84 -5.53 22.02
N GLU A 16 7.91 -6.33 22.06
CA GLU A 16 9.06 -6.15 21.16
C GLU A 16 8.66 -6.29 19.68
N PHE A 17 7.81 -7.29 19.36
CA PHE A 17 7.31 -7.48 17.99
C PHE A 17 6.56 -6.26 17.49
N LYS A 18 5.70 -5.67 18.33
CA LYS A 18 4.94 -4.46 18.00
C LYS A 18 5.88 -3.28 17.72
N GLU A 19 6.88 -3.06 18.56
CA GLU A 19 7.80 -1.94 18.40
C GLU A 19 8.69 -2.12 17.16
N ASN A 20 9.19 -3.35 16.92
CA ASN A 20 9.93 -3.70 15.71
C ASN A 20 9.07 -3.54 14.46
N PHE A 21 7.82 -4.00 14.48
CA PHE A 21 6.88 -3.84 13.38
C PHE A 21 6.63 -2.36 13.07
N LYS A 22 6.44 -1.52 14.09
CA LYS A 22 6.24 -0.08 13.92
C LYS A 22 7.42 0.57 13.20
N ILE A 23 8.64 0.27 13.61
CA ILE A 23 9.86 0.79 12.99
C ILE A 23 9.97 0.29 11.55
N ALA A 24 9.85 -1.02 11.33
CA ALA A 24 9.94 -1.63 10.01
C ALA A 24 8.90 -1.06 9.05
N TRP A 25 7.66 -0.85 9.52
CA TRP A 25 6.59 -0.25 8.74
C TRP A 25 6.90 1.19 8.35
N GLN A 26 7.35 2.02 9.30
CA GLN A 26 7.72 3.41 9.03
C GLN A 26 8.87 3.49 8.01
N THR A 27 9.90 2.66 8.17
CA THR A 27 11.03 2.62 7.23
C THR A 27 10.58 2.16 5.85
N GLY A 28 9.75 1.11 5.75
CA GLY A 28 9.25 0.60 4.49
C GLY A 28 8.37 1.60 3.75
N VAL A 29 7.44 2.26 4.46
CA VAL A 29 6.60 3.31 3.87
C VAL A 29 7.45 4.46 3.37
N ASN A 30 8.43 4.94 4.13
CA ASN A 30 9.29 6.05 3.67
C ASN A 30 10.15 5.70 2.45
N LEU A 31 10.46 4.41 2.24
CA LEU A 31 11.21 3.95 1.08
C LEU A 31 10.35 3.87 -0.19
N VAL A 32 9.10 3.43 -0.06
CA VAL A 32 8.23 3.08 -1.21
C VAL A 32 7.22 4.18 -1.51
N ALA A 33 6.73 4.90 -0.50
CA ALA A 33 5.70 5.91 -0.68
C ALA A 33 6.27 7.19 -1.27
N ASN A 34 5.63 7.68 -2.33
CA ASN A 34 5.90 9.01 -2.86
C ASN A 34 5.09 10.04 -2.05
N PRO A 35 5.72 11.08 -1.47
CA PRO A 35 4.99 12.14 -0.77
C PRO A 35 4.12 12.99 -1.70
N ASN A 36 4.40 12.98 -3.01
CA ASN A 36 3.57 13.68 -3.99
C ASN A 36 2.31 12.85 -4.33
N LEU A 37 1.14 13.39 -3.97
CA LEU A 37 -0.18 12.80 -4.21
C LEU A 37 -0.82 13.25 -5.54
N ASP A 38 -0.19 14.17 -6.28
CA ASP A 38 -0.74 14.76 -7.52
C ASP A 38 -1.13 13.68 -8.53
N TRP A 39 -0.34 12.61 -8.67
CA TRP A 39 -0.61 11.53 -9.62
C TRP A 39 -1.92 10.80 -9.33
N VAL A 40 -2.27 10.68 -8.05
CA VAL A 40 -3.52 10.09 -7.59
C VAL A 40 -4.66 11.07 -7.87
N VAL A 41 -4.48 12.34 -7.50
CA VAL A 41 -5.48 13.40 -7.70
C VAL A 41 -5.80 13.57 -9.18
N ASP A 42 -4.80 13.69 -10.04
CA ASP A 42 -4.96 13.82 -11.50
C ASP A 42 -5.70 12.63 -12.10
N SER A 43 -5.42 11.41 -11.61
CA SER A 43 -6.14 10.21 -12.03
C SER A 43 -7.63 10.31 -11.69
N TYR A 44 -7.96 10.77 -10.48
CA TYR A 44 -9.36 11.01 -10.08
C TYR A 44 -10.02 12.13 -10.89
N VAL A 45 -9.34 13.26 -11.08
CA VAL A 45 -9.86 14.39 -11.84
C VAL A 45 -10.16 13.97 -13.28
N HIS A 46 -9.25 13.26 -13.93
CA HIS A 46 -9.48 12.76 -15.28
C HIS A 46 -10.59 11.69 -15.33
N ALA A 47 -10.72 10.85 -14.31
CA ALA A 47 -11.80 9.85 -14.25
C ALA A 47 -13.20 10.48 -14.10
N LEU A 48 -13.30 11.56 -13.32
CA LEU A 48 -14.58 12.23 -13.03
C LEU A 48 -15.01 13.20 -14.13
N PHE A 49 -14.06 13.93 -14.71
CA PHE A 49 -14.34 15.06 -15.60
C PHE A 49 -13.79 14.90 -17.02
N GLY A 50 -13.09 13.80 -17.31
CA GLY A 50 -12.56 13.53 -18.65
C GLY A 50 -13.68 13.24 -19.65
N TYR A 51 -13.54 13.77 -20.86
CA TYR A 51 -14.45 13.44 -21.96
C TYR A 51 -14.33 11.97 -22.40
N TRP A 52 -13.15 11.36 -22.19
CA TRP A 52 -12.87 9.94 -22.45
C TRP A 52 -12.14 9.30 -21.25
N PRO A 53 -12.85 8.98 -20.16
CA PRO A 53 -12.22 8.37 -18.99
C PRO A 53 -11.66 6.99 -19.32
N ARG A 54 -10.57 6.61 -18.65
CA ARG A 54 -9.94 5.29 -18.83
C ARG A 54 -10.69 4.24 -18.01
N LEU A 55 -10.78 3.01 -18.53
CA LEU A 55 -11.35 1.89 -17.78
C LEU A 55 -10.50 1.52 -16.55
N ARG A 56 -9.18 1.75 -16.62
CA ARG A 56 -8.24 1.47 -15.53
C ARG A 56 -7.22 2.60 -15.39
N TYR A 57 -7.12 3.14 -14.19
CA TYR A 57 -6.09 4.10 -13.80
C TYR A 57 -5.03 3.39 -12.95
N ALA A 58 -3.77 3.75 -13.19
CA ALA A 58 -2.60 3.21 -12.50
C ALA A 58 -1.75 4.38 -12.03
N PRO A 59 -2.10 5.03 -10.91
CA PRO A 59 -1.34 6.18 -10.40
C PRO A 59 -0.03 5.68 -9.82
N GLY A 60 1.09 6.05 -10.45
CA GLY A 60 2.43 5.69 -9.99
C GLY A 60 3.16 4.65 -10.84
N TRP A 61 4.48 4.78 -10.86
CA TRP A 61 5.37 3.86 -11.57
C TRP A 61 5.43 2.48 -10.90
N ASP A 62 5.39 2.45 -9.58
CA ASP A 62 5.24 1.26 -8.75
C ASP A 62 3.96 0.50 -9.10
N ALA A 63 2.84 1.21 -9.29
CA ALA A 63 1.60 0.61 -9.75
C ALA A 63 1.77 -0.01 -11.14
N ILE A 64 2.31 0.74 -12.11
CA ILE A 64 2.42 0.31 -13.51
C ILE A 64 3.41 -0.85 -13.70
N PHE A 65 4.58 -0.80 -13.05
CA PHE A 65 5.66 -1.75 -13.30
C PHE A 65 5.81 -2.85 -12.26
N CYS A 66 5.29 -2.67 -11.04
CA CYS A 66 5.43 -3.68 -9.99
C CYS A 66 4.07 -4.32 -9.69
N PHE A 67 3.12 -3.55 -9.18
CA PHE A 67 1.88 -4.11 -8.62
C PHE A 67 0.93 -4.64 -9.69
N ILE A 68 0.80 -3.97 -10.84
CA ILE A 68 -0.04 -4.45 -11.94
C ILE A 68 0.51 -5.75 -12.54
N PRO A 69 1.79 -5.85 -12.93
CA PRO A 69 2.35 -7.11 -13.40
C PRO A 69 2.23 -8.21 -12.36
N LEU A 70 2.56 -7.93 -11.10
CA LEU A 70 2.43 -8.89 -9.99
C LEU A 70 1.00 -9.41 -9.87
N SER A 71 -0.02 -8.54 -9.97
CA SER A 71 -1.42 -8.95 -9.91
C SER A 71 -1.89 -9.91 -11.01
N LEU A 72 -1.13 -9.99 -12.11
CA LEU A 72 -1.42 -10.87 -13.24
C LEU A 72 -0.54 -12.13 -13.26
N MET A 73 0.48 -12.19 -12.40
CA MET A 73 1.35 -13.36 -12.31
C MET A 73 0.63 -14.51 -11.60
N PRO A 74 1.02 -15.78 -11.88
CA PRO A 74 0.46 -16.94 -11.19
C PRO A 74 0.64 -16.87 -9.67
N THR A 75 -0.23 -17.56 -8.93
CA THR A 75 -0.23 -17.61 -7.45
C THR A 75 1.04 -18.17 -6.82
N TRP A 76 1.91 -18.82 -7.58
CA TRP A 76 3.20 -19.31 -7.09
C TRP A 76 4.32 -18.27 -7.19
N ILE A 77 4.07 -17.14 -7.86
CA ILE A 77 4.98 -15.99 -7.96
C ILE A 77 4.51 -14.84 -7.04
N GLN A 78 3.20 -14.65 -6.91
CA GLN A 78 2.60 -13.70 -5.96
C GLN A 78 2.77 -14.16 -4.51
#